data_AF-A0A3M7N498-F1
#
_entry.id   AF-A0A3M7N498-F1
#
_cell.length_a   1.000
_cell.length_b   1.000
_cell.length_c   1.000
_cell.angle_alpha   90.00
_cell.angle_beta   90.00
_cell.angle_gamma   90.00
#
_symmetry.space_group_name_H-M   'P 1'
#
loop_
_entity.id
_entity.type
_entity.pdbx_description
1 polymer ?
#
loop_
_entity_poly.entity_id
_entity_poly.type
_entity_poly.pdbx_seq_one_letter_code
_entity_poly.pdbx_strand_id
1 'polypeptide(L)'
;MVISKAVLVSGIALLSRASAHGIVKGIVAGGKYYPGYQPYFSDLSRQPVVGGWSSPEDSNYGYVSDYTSPDIICHKGATPGGAYVNVTAGGTVELQWSPWPEGHKD
;
A
#
# COMPACT_ATOMS: atom_id res chain seq x y z
N MET A 1 34.28 -52.52 0.63
CA MET A 1 33.58 -51.57 1.52
C MET A 1 33.37 -50.28 0.73
N VAL A 2 32.23 -50.14 0.07
CA VAL A 2 31.86 -48.94 -0.70
C VAL A 2 30.68 -48.34 0.04
N ILE A 3 30.92 -47.27 0.80
CA ILE A 3 29.85 -46.52 1.45
C ILE A 3 29.49 -45.39 0.49
N SER A 4 28.41 -45.58 -0.27
CA SER A 4 27.77 -44.51 -1.05
C SER A 4 27.29 -43.43 -0.10
N LYS A 5 27.98 -42.28 -0.06
CA LYS A 5 27.48 -41.08 0.61
C LYS A 5 26.51 -40.36 -0.32
N ALA A 6 25.25 -40.78 -0.31
CA ALA A 6 24.16 -39.94 -0.80
C ALA A 6 23.98 -38.80 0.20
N VAL A 7 24.55 -37.63 -0.11
CA VAL A 7 24.32 -36.40 0.65
C VAL A 7 22.93 -35.89 0.28
N LEU A 8 21.95 -36.13 1.16
CA LEU A 8 20.65 -35.46 1.11
C LEU A 8 20.84 -34.03 1.63
N VAL A 9 21.11 -33.09 0.73
CA VAL A 9 20.97 -31.65 1.03
C VAL A 9 19.48 -31.32 0.97
N SER A 10 18.79 -31.40 2.11
CA SER A 10 17.46 -30.81 2.26
C SER A 10 17.57 -29.30 2.21
N GLY A 11 17.40 -28.72 1.01
CA GLY A 11 17.32 -27.27 0.82
C GLY A 11 16.02 -26.73 1.41
N ILE A 12 16.08 -26.10 2.58
CA ILE A 12 15.00 -25.24 3.07
C ILE A 12 15.04 -23.99 2.19
N ALA A 13 14.20 -23.94 1.16
CA ALA A 13 13.91 -22.69 0.45
C ALA A 13 13.12 -21.79 1.41
N LEU A 14 13.81 -20.85 2.05
CA LEU A 14 13.18 -19.73 2.73
C LEU A 14 12.53 -18.86 1.65
N LEU A 15 11.23 -19.07 1.40
CA LEU A 15 10.43 -18.13 0.63
C LEU A 15 10.32 -16.86 1.46
N SER A 16 11.16 -15.87 1.14
CA SER A 16 11.09 -14.52 1.69
C SER A 16 9.68 -13.98 1.43
N ARG A 17 8.86 -13.85 2.47
CA ARG A 17 7.58 -13.13 2.35
C ARG A 17 7.87 -11.65 2.57
N ALA A 18 8.02 -10.91 1.49
CA ALA A 18 8.15 -9.46 1.55
C ALA A 18 6.80 -8.87 1.99
N SER A 19 6.75 -8.22 3.16
CA SER A 19 5.56 -7.53 3.68
C SER A 19 5.77 -6.01 3.61
N ALA A 20 5.23 -5.35 2.58
CA ALA A 20 5.42 -3.92 2.38
C ALA A 20 4.44 -3.16 3.27
N HIS A 21 4.93 -2.14 3.97
CA HIS A 21 4.08 -1.24 4.75
C HIS A 21 4.26 0.17 4.21
N GLY A 22 3.25 0.74 3.57
CA GLY A 22 3.29 2.10 3.06
C GLY A 22 1.98 2.54 2.41
N ILE A 23 1.72 3.84 2.48
CA ILE A 23 0.51 4.47 1.92
C ILE A 23 0.86 5.79 1.24
N VAL A 24 -0.01 6.26 0.34
CA VAL A 24 0.05 7.63 -0.19
C VAL A 24 -0.43 8.60 0.89
N LYS A 25 0.50 9.38 1.45
CA LYS A 25 0.23 10.39 2.47
C LYS A 25 -0.43 11.65 1.90
N GLY A 26 -0.19 11.92 0.62
CA GLY A 26 -0.78 13.06 -0.08
C GLY A 26 -0.44 13.10 -1.56
N ILE A 27 -1.01 14.09 -2.22
CA ILE A 27 -0.92 14.29 -3.67
C ILE A 27 -0.50 15.73 -3.92
N VAL A 28 0.50 15.94 -4.77
CA VAL A 28 0.84 17.27 -5.28
C VAL A 28 0.40 17.37 -6.74
N ALA A 29 -0.47 18.32 -7.03
CA ALA A 29 -0.96 18.58 -8.39
C ALA A 29 -1.16 20.09 -8.59
N GLY A 30 -0.70 20.62 -9.72
CA GLY A 30 -0.78 22.07 -10.02
C GLY A 30 -0.10 22.95 -8.97
N GLY A 31 0.97 22.46 -8.34
CA GLY A 31 1.69 23.17 -7.26
C GLY A 31 0.97 23.19 -5.91
N LYS A 32 -0.16 22.49 -5.77
CA LYS A 32 -0.93 22.39 -4.52
C LYS A 32 -0.83 21.00 -3.91
N TYR A 33 -0.64 20.95 -2.59
CA TYR A 33 -0.73 19.72 -1.81
C TYR A 33 -2.19 19.42 -1.42
N TYR A 34 -2.57 18.16 -1.58
CA TYR A 34 -3.84 17.59 -1.16
C TYR A 34 -3.55 16.43 -0.21
N PRO A 35 -4.11 16.41 1.02
CA PRO A 35 -3.90 15.30 1.93
C PRO A 35 -4.52 14.01 1.38
N GLY A 36 -3.81 12.89 1.55
CA GLY A 36 -4.31 11.55 1.28
C GLY A 36 -5.14 11.04 2.45
N TYR A 37 -5.85 9.93 2.23
CA TYR A 37 -6.51 9.23 3.33
C TYR A 37 -5.48 8.65 4.29
N GLN A 38 -5.81 8.62 5.57
CA GLN A 38 -5.04 7.93 6.59
C GLN A 38 -5.97 6.95 7.30
N PRO A 39 -5.62 5.67 7.46
CA PRO A 39 -6.42 4.67 8.16
C PRO A 39 -6.98 5.15 9.50
N TYR A 40 -6.16 5.82 10.32
CA TYR A 40 -6.59 6.37 11.63
C TYR A 40 -7.69 7.44 11.55
N PHE A 41 -8.02 7.96 10.36
CA PHE A 41 -9.16 8.87 10.21
C PHE A 41 -10.49 8.22 10.62
N SER A 42 -10.62 6.90 10.51
CA SER A 42 -11.80 6.16 10.99
C SER A 42 -12.07 6.37 12.47
N ASP A 43 -11.02 6.65 13.25
CA ASP A 43 -11.08 6.76 14.71
C ASP A 43 -11.35 8.20 15.17
N LEU A 44 -11.37 9.15 14.23
CA LEU A 44 -11.62 10.56 14.53
C LEU A 44 -13.12 10.84 14.64
N SER A 45 -13.50 11.61 15.66
CA SER A 45 -14.90 12.08 15.83
C SER A 45 -15.37 12.96 14.67
N ARG A 46 -14.44 13.62 13.96
CA ARG A 46 -14.70 14.36 12.73
C ARG A 46 -13.62 14.04 11.70
N GLN A 47 -13.96 13.19 10.74
CA GLN A 47 -13.03 12.72 9.72
C GLN A 47 -12.72 13.83 8.69
N PRO A 48 -11.45 14.03 8.31
CA PRO A 48 -11.10 14.88 7.18
C PRO A 48 -11.71 14.34 5.88
N VAL A 49 -12.29 15.23 5.07
CA VAL A 49 -12.77 14.88 3.73
C VAL A 49 -11.61 15.08 2.75
N VAL A 50 -11.20 14.00 2.09
CA VAL A 50 -10.05 13.98 1.18
C VAL A 50 -10.40 13.36 -0.17
N GLY A 51 -9.55 13.58 -1.16
CA GLY A 51 -9.75 13.05 -2.51
C GLY A 51 -9.30 11.60 -2.70
N GLY A 52 -8.44 11.09 -1.82
CA GLY A 52 -8.11 9.67 -1.79
C GLY A 52 -9.31 8.84 -1.32
N TRP A 53 -9.46 7.64 -1.88
CA TRP A 53 -10.40 6.65 -1.34
C TRP A 53 -10.04 6.32 0.10
N SER A 54 -11.04 6.01 0.91
CA SER A 54 -10.79 5.50 2.26
C SER A 54 -10.18 4.10 2.19
N SER A 55 -9.50 3.69 3.25
CA SER A 55 -8.99 2.33 3.46
C SER A 55 -8.92 2.04 4.98
N PRO A 56 -10.06 2.11 5.70
CA PRO A 56 -10.07 2.12 7.17
C PRO A 56 -9.53 0.83 7.78
N GLU A 57 -9.60 -0.27 7.06
CA GLU A 57 -9.13 -1.58 7.52
C GLU A 57 -7.62 -1.78 7.29
N ASP A 58 -6.96 -0.85 6.59
CA ASP A 58 -5.51 -0.88 6.36
C ASP A 58 -4.71 -0.26 7.53
N SER A 59 -5.05 -0.63 8.77
CA SER A 59 -4.47 -0.04 9.98
C SER A 59 -2.95 -0.28 10.12
N ASN A 60 -2.41 -1.26 9.38
CA ASN A 60 -0.99 -1.54 9.32
C ASN A 60 -0.31 -1.03 8.05
N TYR A 61 -0.97 -0.26 7.19
CA TYR A 61 -0.39 0.22 5.91
C TYR A 61 0.07 -0.92 4.99
N GLY A 62 -0.55 -2.09 5.10
CA GLY A 62 -0.11 -3.32 4.46
C GLY A 62 -0.62 -3.47 3.02
N TYR A 63 -0.79 -4.73 2.63
CA TYR A 63 -1.15 -5.13 1.28
C TYR A 63 -2.42 -5.99 1.24
N VAL A 64 -2.94 -6.20 0.04
CA VAL A 64 -4.01 -7.15 -0.29
C VAL A 64 -3.38 -8.39 -0.93
N SER A 65 -3.59 -9.56 -0.32
CA SER A 65 -3.03 -10.83 -0.83
C SER A 65 -3.97 -11.60 -1.74
N ASP A 66 -5.28 -11.38 -1.59
CA ASP A 66 -6.31 -12.07 -2.37
C ASP A 66 -6.74 -11.18 -3.54
N TYR A 67 -6.33 -11.56 -4.74
CA TYR A 67 -6.64 -10.82 -5.97
C TYR A 67 -8.07 -11.03 -6.48
N THR A 68 -8.83 -11.92 -5.85
CA THR A 68 -10.25 -12.14 -6.17
C THR A 68 -11.19 -11.37 -5.24
N SER A 69 -10.67 -10.82 -4.14
CA SER A 69 -11.42 -9.96 -3.21
C SER A 69 -11.72 -8.59 -3.83
N PRO A 70 -12.88 -7.98 -3.56
CA PRO A 70 -13.12 -6.57 -3.90
C PRO A 70 -12.10 -5.60 -3.29
N ASP A 71 -11.40 -5.99 -2.22
CA ASP A 71 -10.32 -5.18 -1.62
C ASP A 71 -9.20 -4.86 -2.62
N ILE A 72 -9.01 -5.67 -3.67
CA ILE A 72 -7.98 -5.41 -4.67
C ILE A 72 -8.28 -4.17 -5.53
N ILE A 73 -9.52 -3.69 -5.53
CA ILE A 73 -9.96 -2.56 -6.36
C ILE A 73 -9.34 -1.25 -5.87
N CYS A 74 -9.49 -0.94 -4.58
CA CYS A 74 -9.06 0.32 -3.97
C CYS A 74 -8.52 0.15 -2.54
N HIS A 75 -8.12 -1.07 -2.16
CA HIS A 75 -7.71 -1.51 -0.81
C HIS A 75 -8.87 -1.83 0.14
N LYS A 76 -8.54 -2.28 1.35
CA LYS A 76 -9.44 -2.92 2.32
C LYS A 76 -10.47 -1.94 2.88
N GLY A 77 -11.74 -2.31 2.78
CA GLY A 77 -12.87 -1.50 3.25
C GLY A 77 -13.03 -0.17 2.51
N ALA A 78 -12.48 -0.06 1.29
CA ALA A 78 -12.40 1.21 0.60
C ALA A 78 -13.76 1.74 0.12
N THR A 79 -13.99 3.03 0.36
CA THR A 79 -15.11 3.78 -0.20
C THR A 79 -14.60 5.00 -0.97
N PRO A 80 -15.32 5.48 -2.01
CA PRO A 80 -14.93 6.66 -2.76
C PRO A 80 -14.61 7.87 -1.87
N GLY A 81 -13.55 8.61 -2.23
CA GLY A 81 -13.20 9.87 -1.56
C GLY A 81 -14.32 10.90 -1.68
N GLY A 82 -14.46 11.76 -0.67
CA GLY A 82 -15.49 12.81 -0.63
C GLY A 82 -15.08 14.13 -1.29
N ALA A 83 -13.87 14.22 -1.83
CA ALA A 83 -13.34 15.37 -2.55
C ALA A 83 -12.59 14.93 -3.82
N TYR A 84 -11.96 15.89 -4.51
CA TYR A 84 -11.19 15.64 -5.72
C TYR A 84 -9.89 16.46 -5.73
N VAL A 85 -8.94 15.99 -6.54
CA VAL A 85 -7.68 16.70 -6.81
C VAL A 85 -7.81 17.39 -8.17
N ASN A 86 -7.67 18.71 -8.19
CA ASN A 86 -7.68 19.46 -9.45
C ASN A 86 -6.32 19.37 -10.15
N VAL A 87 -6.35 18.96 -11.41
CA VAL A 87 -5.19 18.90 -12.30
C VAL A 87 -5.62 19.29 -13.72
N THR A 88 -4.79 20.05 -14.42
CA THR A 88 -5.02 20.39 -15.82
C THR A 88 -4.67 19.20 -16.72
N ALA A 89 -5.31 19.08 -17.88
CA ALA A 89 -4.93 18.07 -18.87
C ALA A 89 -3.44 18.22 -19.25
N GLY A 90 -2.72 17.10 -19.30
CA GLY A 90 -1.27 17.08 -19.50
C GLY A 90 -0.43 17.51 -18.28
N GLY A 91 -1.06 17.86 -17.15
CA GLY A 91 -0.37 18.19 -15.91
C GLY A 91 0.12 16.94 -15.16
N THR A 92 1.07 17.15 -14.25
CA THR A 92 1.63 16.09 -13.40
C THR A 92 0.85 15.93 -12.10
N VAL A 93 0.65 14.68 -11.68
CA VAL A 93 0.17 14.29 -10.35
C VAL A 93 1.28 13.51 -9.66
N GLU A 94 1.78 14.04 -8.55
CA GLU A 94 2.82 13.41 -7.75
C GLU A 94 2.23 12.78 -6.49
N LEU A 95 2.44 11.48 -6.30
CA LEU A 95 1.98 10.75 -5.12
C LEU A 95 3.08 10.72 -4.06
N GLN A 96 2.81 11.35 -2.92
CA GLN A 96 3.72 11.42 -1.77
C GLN A 96 3.55 10.19 -0.90
N TRP A 97 4.37 9.17 -1.10
CA TRP A 97 4.35 7.96 -0.29
C TRP A 97 4.96 8.19 1.10
N SER A 98 4.53 7.40 2.08
CA SER A 98 5.31 7.18 3.29
C SER A 98 6.68 6.56 2.94
N PRO A 99 7.68 6.60 3.85
CA PRO A 99 8.97 5.96 3.60
C PRO A 99 8.80 4.51 3.11
N TRP A 100 9.42 4.19 1.97
CA TRP A 100 9.34 2.87 1.38
C TRP A 100 10.46 1.97 1.93
N PRO A 101 10.15 0.78 2.49
CA PRO A 101 11.15 -0.11 3.06
C PRO A 101 12.19 -0.56 2.02
N GLU A 102 13.45 -0.70 2.42
CA GLU A 102 14.54 -1.13 1.52
C GLU A 102 14.29 -2.52 0.92
N GLY A 103 13.79 -3.46 1.73
CA GLY A 103 13.47 -4.83 1.30
C GLY A 103 12.32 -4.96 0.30
N HIS A 104 11.83 -3.83 -0.22
CA HIS A 104 10.73 -3.73 -1.19
C HIS A 104 11.09 -2.86 -2.39
N LYS A 105 12.35 -2.45 -2.53
CA LYS A 105 12.82 -1.63 -3.67
C LYS A 105 13.32 -2.45 -4.85
N ASP A 106 13.60 -3.74 -4.63
CA ASP A 106 14.26 -4.66 -5.56
C ASP A 106 13.37 -5.84 -6.00
#